data_AF-J9GK84-F1
#
_entry.id   AF-J9GK84-F1
#
_cell.length_a   1.000
_cell.length_b   1.000
_cell.length_c   1.000
_cell.angle_alpha   90.00
_cell.angle_beta   90.00
_cell.angle_gamma   90.00
#
_symmetry.space_group_name_H-M   'P 1'
#
loop_
_entity.id
_entity.type
_entity.pdbx_description
1 polymer ?
#
loop_
_entity_poly.entity_id
_entity_poly.type
_entity_poly.pdbx_seq_one_letter_code
_entity_poly.pdbx_strand_id
1 'polypeptide(L)'
;GQAARDFTATDASMLEHFDIAQSEEFKTTKYFCKTHFDMKKIKDEENHYVPLPKIYEFKDSREKEIMLNRNFKRVNDEVEKMVKELLGMA
;
A
#
# COMPACT_ATOMS: atom_id res chain seq x y z
N GLY A 1 7.24 -26.50 3.33
CA GLY A 1 7.54 -26.87 1.94
C GLY A 1 6.24 -26.93 1.17
N GLN A 2 6.12 -26.19 0.08
CA GLN A 2 4.97 -26.32 -0.81
C GLN A 2 5.20 -27.58 -1.66
N ALA A 3 4.33 -28.57 -1.53
CA ALA A 3 4.38 -29.77 -2.36
C ALA A 3 4.16 -29.38 -3.83
N ALA A 4 4.94 -29.99 -4.72
CA ALA A 4 4.83 -29.78 -6.16
C ALA A 4 3.39 -30.07 -6.61
N ARG A 5 2.78 -29.13 -7.33
CA ARG A 5 1.47 -29.34 -7.95
C ARG A 5 1.64 -30.48 -8.96
N ASP A 6 0.79 -31.50 -8.88
CA ASP A 6 0.69 -32.55 -9.90
C ASP A 6 0.42 -31.84 -11.24
N PHE A 7 1.33 -31.98 -12.19
CA PHE A 7 1.19 -31.41 -13.53
C PHE A 7 0.19 -32.26 -14.31
N THR A 8 -1.07 -31.83 -14.33
CA THR A 8 -2.03 -32.27 -15.34
C THR A 8 -1.55 -31.76 -16.70
N ALA A 9 -1.38 -32.65 -17.67
CA ALA A 9 -0.97 -32.26 -19.01
C ALA A 9 -2.07 -31.39 -19.65
N THR A 10 -1.79 -30.10 -19.83
CA THR A 10 -2.72 -29.17 -20.50
C THR A 10 -2.76 -29.51 -21.99
N ASP A 11 -3.96 -29.79 -22.51
CA ASP A 11 -4.17 -30.06 -23.93
C ASP A 11 -3.85 -28.81 -24.77
N ALA A 12 -3.14 -28.98 -25.89
CA ALA A 12 -2.66 -27.86 -26.71
C ALA A 12 -3.81 -27.00 -27.28
N SER A 13 -5.01 -27.58 -27.43
CA SER A 13 -6.22 -26.87 -27.86
C SER A 13 -6.78 -25.89 -26.83
N MET A 14 -6.40 -26.02 -25.55
CA MET A 14 -6.88 -25.11 -24.50
C MET A 14 -6.29 -23.71 -24.62
N LEU A 15 -5.14 -23.51 -25.26
CA LEU A 15 -4.49 -22.19 -25.32
C LEU A 15 -5.27 -21.13 -26.12
N GLU A 16 -6.21 -21.54 -26.98
CA GLU A 16 -6.89 -20.63 -27.91
C GLU A 16 -8.17 -20.00 -27.32
N HIS A 17 -8.82 -20.64 -26.34
CA HIS A 17 -10.10 -20.20 -25.76
C HIS A 17 -10.19 -20.36 -24.23
N PHE A 18 -9.07 -20.46 -23.52
CA PHE A 18 -9.08 -20.65 -22.08
C PHE A 18 -9.25 -19.34 -21.31
N ASP A 19 -10.45 -19.14 -20.75
CA ASP A 19 -10.70 -18.08 -19.80
C ASP A 19 -10.11 -18.47 -18.42
N ILE A 20 -8.89 -18.00 -18.18
CA ILE A 20 -8.13 -18.22 -16.95
C ILE A 20 -8.93 -17.76 -15.72
N ALA A 21 -9.83 -16.78 -15.86
CA ALA A 21 -10.64 -16.27 -14.74
C ALA A 21 -11.76 -17.25 -14.31
N GLN A 22 -12.20 -18.13 -15.21
CA GLN A 22 -13.26 -19.11 -14.96
C GLN A 22 -12.72 -20.51 -14.62
N SER A 23 -11.44 -20.78 -14.92
CA SER A 23 -10.84 -22.10 -14.73
C SER A 23 -10.70 -22.49 -13.26
N GLU A 24 -11.14 -23.70 -12.93
CA GLU A 24 -11.07 -24.26 -11.59
C GLU A 24 -9.63 -24.50 -11.10
N GLU A 25 -8.71 -24.81 -12.01
CA GLU A 25 -7.28 -25.01 -11.70
C GLU A 25 -6.55 -23.71 -11.32
N PHE A 26 -7.10 -22.56 -11.71
CA PHE A 26 -6.56 -21.22 -11.46
C PHE A 26 -7.45 -20.36 -10.57
N LYS A 27 -8.45 -20.95 -9.88
CA LYS A 27 -9.05 -20.41 -8.66
C LYS A 27 -7.98 -20.36 -7.55
N THR A 28 -6.95 -19.56 -7.78
CA THR A 28 -6.01 -19.18 -6.75
C THR A 28 -6.83 -18.53 -5.65
N THR A 29 -6.59 -18.94 -4.41
CA THR A 29 -7.21 -18.37 -3.21
C THR A 29 -7.02 -16.85 -3.13
N LYS A 30 -6.20 -16.26 -4.01
CA LYS A 30 -6.09 -14.84 -4.32
C LYS A 30 -7.40 -14.17 -4.76
N TYR A 31 -8.28 -14.88 -5.47
CA TYR A 31 -9.63 -14.37 -5.82
C TYR A 31 -10.64 -14.54 -4.68
N PHE A 32 -10.37 -15.47 -3.76
CA PHE A 32 -11.15 -15.71 -2.54
C PHE A 32 -10.36 -15.30 -1.30
N CYS A 33 -9.66 -14.16 -1.36
CA CYS A 33 -9.28 -13.42 -0.17
C CYS A 33 -10.57 -12.95 0.51
N LYS A 34 -11.26 -13.84 1.22
CA LYS A 34 -12.33 -13.50 2.17
C LYS A 34 -11.67 -12.87 3.38
N THR A 35 -11.01 -11.74 3.18
CA THR A 35 -10.78 -10.79 4.25
C THR A 35 -12.17 -10.30 4.66
N HIS A 36 -12.59 -10.66 5.88
CA HIS A 36 -13.79 -10.11 6.48
C HIS A 36 -13.55 -8.63 6.74
N PHE A 37 -13.78 -7.81 5.71
CA PHE A 37 -13.74 -6.37 5.82
C PHE A 37 -14.98 -5.91 6.57
N ASP A 38 -14.77 -5.23 7.69
CA ASP A 38 -15.83 -4.52 8.37
C ASP A 38 -16.15 -3.25 7.59
N MET A 39 -17.11 -3.36 6.67
CA MET A 39 -17.54 -2.27 5.81
C MET A 39 -18.09 -1.08 6.59
N LYS A 40 -18.50 -1.27 7.84
CA LYS A 40 -18.92 -0.17 8.71
C LYS A 40 -17.71 0.62 9.18
N LYS A 41 -16.67 -0.07 9.70
CA LYS A 41 -15.41 0.57 10.12
C LYS A 41 -14.70 1.28 8.97
N ILE A 42 -14.70 0.69 7.77
CA ILE A 42 -14.09 1.32 6.59
C ILE A 42 -14.79 2.63 6.26
N LYS A 43 -16.13 2.65 6.25
CA LYS A 43 -16.88 3.90 6.01
C LYS A 43 -16.66 4.93 7.10
N ASP A 44 -16.62 4.49 8.36
CA ASP A 44 -16.30 5.36 9.48
C ASP A 44 -14.90 5.98 9.29
N GLU A 45 -13.89 5.20 8.88
CA GLU A 45 -12.55 5.69 8.55
C GLU A 45 -12.56 6.66 7.35
N GLU A 46 -13.21 6.29 6.24
CA GLU A 46 -13.31 7.10 5.02
C GLU A 46 -13.99 8.45 5.26
N ASN A 47 -14.97 8.53 6.17
CA ASN A 47 -15.61 9.79 6.55
C ASN A 47 -14.66 10.78 7.23
N HIS A 48 -13.54 10.29 7.79
CA HIS A 48 -12.51 11.13 8.38
C HIS A 48 -11.40 11.51 7.39
N TYR A 49 -11.48 11.05 6.13
CA TYR A 49 -10.52 11.46 5.12
C TYR A 49 -10.66 12.94 4.83
N VAL A 50 -9.58 13.68 5.07
CA VAL A 50 -9.50 15.09 4.68
C VAL A 50 -9.19 15.16 3.19
N PRO A 51 -9.79 16.10 2.44
CA PRO A 51 -9.41 16.32 1.06
C PRO A 51 -7.91 16.59 1.01
N LEU A 52 -7.19 15.86 0.15
CA LEU A 52 -5.77 16.11 -0.05
C LEU A 52 -5.61 17.61 -0.36
N PRO A 53 -4.82 18.34 0.43
CA PRO A 53 -4.59 19.74 0.15
C PRO A 53 -4.05 19.89 -1.27
N LYS A 54 -4.54 20.87 -2.04
CA LYS A 54 -4.10 21.15 -3.43
C LYS A 54 -2.58 21.42 -3.59
N ILE A 55 -1.83 21.47 -2.47
CA ILE A 55 -0.56 22.17 -2.30
C ILE A 55 0.71 21.30 -2.36
N TYR A 56 0.70 20.18 -3.08
CA TYR A 56 1.97 19.74 -3.69
C TYR A 56 2.21 20.38 -5.07
N GLU A 57 1.41 21.39 -5.43
CA GLU A 57 1.79 22.32 -6.48
C GLU A 57 2.73 23.38 -5.89
N PHE A 58 4.03 23.07 -5.92
CA PHE A 58 5.05 24.08 -5.67
C PHE A 58 5.05 25.04 -6.85
N LYS A 59 5.09 26.35 -6.59
CA LYS A 59 5.08 27.37 -7.65
C LYS A 59 6.25 27.18 -8.62
N ASP A 60 7.39 26.72 -8.11
CA ASP A 60 8.56 26.31 -8.88
C ASP A 60 9.37 25.20 -8.17
N SER A 61 10.36 24.64 -8.87
CA SER A 61 11.23 23.57 -8.36
C SER A 61 12.12 24.00 -7.18
N ARG A 62 12.42 25.29 -7.04
CA ARG A 62 13.25 25.83 -5.96
C ARG A 62 12.44 25.95 -4.68
N GLU A 63 11.21 26.44 -4.75
CA GLU A 63 10.31 26.52 -3.59
C GLU A 63 10.00 25.12 -3.04
N LYS A 64 9.86 24.14 -3.95
CA LYS A 64 9.81 22.71 -3.58
C LYS A 64 11.00 22.29 -2.72
N GLU A 65 12.20 22.52 -3.23
CA GLU A 65 13.43 22.10 -2.54
C GLU A 65 13.59 22.79 -1.19
N ILE A 66 13.27 24.09 -1.10
CA ILE A 66 13.32 24.86 0.16
C ILE A 66 12.32 24.30 1.18
N MET A 67 11.05 24.10 0.80
CA MET A 67 10.04 23.56 1.70
C MET A 67 10.38 22.14 2.17
N LEU A 68 10.85 21.28 1.27
CA LEU A 68 11.24 19.92 1.60
C LEU A 68 12.44 19.89 2.56
N ASN A 69 13.48 20.68 2.29
CA ASN A 69 14.65 20.75 3.18
C ASN A 69 14.29 21.32 4.56
N ARG A 70 13.42 22.32 4.61
CA ARG A 70 12.92 22.87 5.89
C ARG A 70 12.15 21.82 6.69
N ASN A 71 11.29 21.06 6.04
CA ASN A 71 10.54 19.97 6.68
C ASN A 71 11.49 18.85 7.14
N PHE A 72 12.46 18.46 6.31
CA PHE A 72 13.45 17.44 6.66
C PHE A 72 14.22 17.82 7.92
N LYS A 73 14.72 19.07 7.99
CA LYS A 73 15.40 19.56 9.18
C LYS A 73 14.48 19.54 10.41
N ARG A 74 13.27 20.09 10.30
CA ARG A 74 12.31 20.16 11.41
C ARG A 74 12.01 18.78 11.98
N VAL A 75 11.75 17.79 11.12
CA VAL A 75 11.45 16.42 11.54
C VAL A 75 12.64 15.81 12.28
N ASN A 76 13.87 16.00 11.78
CA ASN A 76 15.05 15.51 12.48
C ASN A 76 15.24 16.19 13.84
N ASP A 77 15.07 17.51 13.92
CA ASP A 77 15.17 18.25 15.18
C ASP A 77 14.11 17.77 16.20
N GLU A 78 12.89 17.50 15.75
CA GLU A 78 11.80 16.96 16.58
C GLU A 78 12.10 15.53 17.06
N VAL A 79 12.63 14.67 16.18
CA VAL A 79 13.04 13.30 16.53
C VAL A 79 14.20 13.32 17.51
N GLU A 80 15.21 14.17 17.30
CA GLU A 80 16.35 14.29 18.20
C GLU A 80 15.90 14.77 19.59
N LYS A 81 14.98 15.75 19.64
CA LYS A 81 14.40 16.23 20.89
C LYS A 81 13.62 15.11 21.60
N MET A 82 12.79 14.36 20.87
CA MET A 82 12.06 13.22 21.44
C MET A 82 13.01 12.18 22.03
N VAL A 83 14.11 11.85 21.33
CA VAL A 83 15.12 10.90 21.82
C VAL A 83 15.81 11.43 23.08
N LYS A 84 16.17 12.71 23.12
CA LYS A 84 16.79 13.35 24.30
C LYS A 84 15.86 13.35 25.51
N GLU A 85 14.57 13.64 25.31
CA GLU A 85 13.56 13.58 26.36
C GLU A 85 13.41 12.15 26.91
N LEU A 86 13.37 11.13 26.04
CA LEU A 86 13.28 9.72 26.45
C LEU A 86 14.53 9.23 27.20
N LEU A 87 15.71 9.75 26.84
CA LEU A 87 16.98 9.43 27.50
C LEU A 87 17.23 10.26 28.77
N GLY A 88 16.34 11.20 29.13
CA GLY A 88 16.47 12.04 30.32
C GLY A 88 17.61 13.07 30.24
N MET A 89 18.05 13.44 29.04
CA MET A 89 19.18 14.34 28.78
C MET A 89 18.73 15.80 28.56
N ALA A 90 17.68 16.23 29.27
CA ALA A 90 17.05 17.54 29.09
C ALA A 90 17.97 18.73 29.42
#